data_AF-A0A2S9S043-F1
#
_entry.id   AF-A0A2S9S043-F1
#
_cell.length_a   1.000
_cell.length_b   1.000
_cell.length_c   1.000
_cell.angle_alpha   90.00
_cell.angle_beta   90.00
_cell.angle_gamma   90.00
#
_symmetry.space_group_name_H-M   'P 1'
#
loop_
_entity.id
_entity.type
_entity.pdbx_description
1 polymer ?
#
loop_
_entity_poly.entity_id
_entity_poly.type
_entity_poly.pdbx_seq_one_letter_code
_entity_poly.pdbx_strand_id
1 'polypeptide(L)' 'EILIDNMDILHAMKDALVKYETIEEEQIKQLMNREPVTPPSGWGEPKTQQAAYANSTTNDTKPESAVENTDNFNV' A
#
# COMPACT_ATOMS: atom_id res chain seq x y z
N GLU A 1 14.38 -28.29 -6.09
CA GLU A 1 14.95 -27.14 -5.36
C GLU A 1 14.37 -25.80 -5.80
N ILE A 2 13.92 -25.64 -7.05
CA ILE A 2 13.32 -24.40 -7.58
C ILE A 2 12.27 -23.71 -6.68
N LEU A 3 11.45 -24.43 -5.93
CA LEU A 3 10.47 -23.81 -5.03
C LEU A 3 11.15 -23.22 -3.78
N ILE A 4 12.13 -23.93 -3.22
CA ILE A 4 12.88 -23.49 -2.04
C ILE A 4 13.71 -22.26 -2.39
N ASP A 5 14.30 -22.24 -3.58
CA ASP A 5 15.11 -21.14 -4.07
C ASP A 5 14.29 -19.87 -4.37
N ASN A 6 12.96 -19.98 -4.48
CA ASN A 6 12.03 -18.88 -4.77
C ASN A 6 11.00 -18.66 -3.64
N MET A 7 11.36 -19.00 -2.40
CA MET A 7 10.48 -18.78 -1.24
C MET A 7 10.13 -17.32 -0.99
N ASP A 8 11.03 -16.40 -1.34
CA ASP A 8 10.79 -14.96 -1.32
C ASP A 8 9.61 -14.57 -2.22
N ILE A 9 9.59 -15.10 -3.44
CA ILE A 9 8.53 -14.86 -4.42
C ILE A 9 7.19 -15.43 -3.92
N LEU A 10 7.20 -16.64 -3.33
CA LEU A 10 5.98 -17.25 -2.82
C LEU A 10 5.42 -16.52 -1.59
N HIS A 11 6.28 -16.04 -0.69
CA HIS A 11 5.84 -15.20 0.42
C HIS A 11 5.26 -13.87 -0.07
N ALA A 12 5.90 -13.22 -1.05
CA ALA A 12 5.39 -11.99 -1.65
C ALA A 12 4.07 -12.22 -2.38
N MET A 13 3.90 -13.36 -3.06
CA MET A 13 2.64 -13.75 -3.70
C MET A 13 1.53 -13.97 -2.67
N LYS A 14 1.83 -14.63 -1.55
CA LYS A 14 0.90 -14.82 -0.43
C LYS A 14 0.45 -13.46 0.12
N ASP A 15 1.39 -12.55 0.37
CA ASP A 15 1.07 -11.22 0.90
C ASP A 15 0.24 -10.40 -0.11
N ALA A 16 0.55 -10.50 -1.41
CA ALA A 16 -0.22 -9.85 -2.47
C ALA A 16 -1.66 -10.39 -2.54
N LEU A 17 -1.85 -11.71 -2.47
CA LEU A 17 -3.17 -12.34 -2.44
C LEU A 17 -3.96 -11.96 -1.18
N VAL A 18 -3.31 -11.89 -0.01
CA VAL A 18 -3.98 -11.43 1.23
C VAL A 18 -4.42 -9.96 1.12
N LYS A 19 -3.64 -9.12 0.44
CA LYS A 19 -3.94 -7.68 0.31
C LYS A 19 -4.96 -7.38 -0.78
N TYR A 20 -4.83 -8.02 -1.94
CA TYR A 20 -5.57 -7.68 -3.15
C TYR A 20 -6.61 -8.73 -3.56
N GLU A 21 -6.62 -9.91 -2.92
CA GLU A 21 -7.47 -11.08 -3.19
C GLU A 21 -7.25 -11.73 -4.58
N THR A 22 -7.19 -10.90 -5.62
CA THR A 22 -6.95 -11.30 -7.01
C THR A 22 -5.62 -10.72 -7.50
N ILE A 23 -4.90 -11.51 -8.31
CA ILE A 23 -3.70 -11.10 -9.01
C ILE A 23 -3.82 -11.46 -10.50
N GLU A 24 -3.29 -10.59 -11.34
CA GLU A 24 -3.26 -10.66 -12.80
C GLU A 24 -1.82 -10.96 -13.27
N GLU A 25 -1.67 -11.22 -14.57
CA GLU A 25 -0.38 -11.59 -15.17
C GLU A 25 0.73 -10.56 -14.89
N GLU A 26 0.42 -9.27 -14.95
CA GLU A 26 1.40 -8.20 -14.74
C GLU A 26 2.00 -8.24 -13.32
N GLN A 27 1.17 -8.55 -12.33
CA GLN A 27 1.58 -8.65 -10.94
C GLN A 27 2.42 -9.90 -10.69
N ILE A 28 2.12 -10.98 -11.40
CA ILE A 28 2.94 -12.19 -11.39
C ILE A 28 4.32 -11.91 -12.01
N LYS A 29 4.40 -11.12 -13.09
CA LYS A 29 5.68 -10.70 -13.69
C LYS A 29 6.51 -9.87 -12.72
N GLN A 30 5.89 -8.91 -12.03
CA GLN A 30 6.55 -8.12 -10.99
C GLN A 30 7.12 -9.01 -9.88
N LEU A 31 6.33 -9.97 -9.37
CA LEU A 31 6.79 -10.96 -8.38
C LEU A 31 7.99 -11.76 -8.87
N MET A 32 7.95 -12.24 -10.11
CA MET A 32 9.05 -13.02 -10.71
C MET A 32 10.32 -12.18 -10.89
N ASN A 33 10.18 -10.88 -11.17
CA ASN A 33 11.29 -9.92 -11.26
C ASN A 33 11.77 -9.40 -9.90
N ARG A 34 11.18 -9.87 -8.78
CA ARG A 34 11.43 -9.37 -7.41
C ARG A 34 11.13 -7.88 -7.25
N GLU A 35 10.12 -7.42 -7.97
CA GLU A 35 9.61 -6.06 -7.92
C GLU A 35 8.38 -5.97 -7.00
N PRO A 36 8.09 -4.79 -6.42
CA PRO A 36 6.90 -4.59 -5.60
C PRO A 36 5.61 -4.71 -6.45
N VAL A 37 4.63 -5.43 -5.90
CA VAL A 37 3.36 -5.71 -6.59
C VAL A 37 2.42 -4.51 -6.57
N THR A 38 2.00 -4.08 -7.76
CA THR A 38 0.98 -3.05 -7.94
C THR A 38 -0.43 -3.59 -7.72
N PRO A 39 -1.43 -2.74 -7.38
CA PRO A 39 -2.81 -3.18 -7.31
C PRO A 39 -3.34 -3.72 -8.64
N PRO A 40 -4.30 -4.67 -8.62
CA PRO A 40 -4.92 -5.18 -9.83
C PRO A 40 -5.84 -4.13 -10.46
N SER A 41 -6.24 -4.37 -11.71
CA SER A 41 -7.10 -3.47 -12.46
C SER A 41 -8.44 -3.26 -11.73
N GLY A 42 -8.80 -2.01 -11.46
CA GLY A 42 -10.02 -1.68 -10.72
C GLY A 42 -9.90 -1.74 -9.20
N TRP A 43 -8.72 -2.05 -8.65
CA TRP A 43 -8.46 -1.90 -7.22
C TRP A 43 -8.14 -0.44 -6.90
N GLY A 44 -9.13 0.27 -6.36
CA GLY A 44 -8.94 1.59 -5.75
C GLY A 44 -9.27 2.81 -6.62
N GLU A 45 -10.44 2.88 -7.25
CA GLU A 45 -11.02 4.16 -7.73
C GLU A 45 -12.52 4.25 -7.42
N PRO A 46 -13.06 5.43 -7.02
CA PRO A 46 -12.69 6.74 -7.55
C PRO A 46 -12.00 7.66 -6.55
N LYS A 47 -10.84 8.20 -6.93
CA LYS A 47 -10.43 9.52 -6.44
C LYS A 47 -11.48 10.51 -6.91
N THR A 48 -12.40 10.89 -6.02
CA THR A 48 -13.28 12.03 -6.24
C THR A 48 -12.38 13.22 -6.52
N GLN A 49 -12.46 13.74 -7.74
CA GLN A 49 -11.82 14.98 -8.13
C GLN A 49 -12.50 16.12 -7.35
N GLN A 50 -12.10 16.33 -6.11
CA GLN A 50 -12.32 17.59 -5.43
C GLN A 50 -10.98 18.31 -5.38
N ALA A 51 -10.99 19.54 -5.90
CA ALA A 51 -9.88 20.51 -5.92
C ALA A 51 -8.87 20.36 -7.07
N ALA A 52 -9.31 20.68 -8.29
CA ALA A 52 -8.48 21.42 -9.23
C ALA A 52 -8.79 22.93 -9.12
N TYR A 53 -8.42 23.53 -7.99
CA TYR A 53 -7.91 24.91 -7.95
C TYR A 53 -7.03 25.05 -6.70
N ALA A 54 -5.93 25.78 -6.86
CA ALA A 54 -4.84 26.00 -5.90
C ALA A 54 -3.68 24.99 -5.97
N ASN A 55 -2.90 25.13 -7.04
CA ASN A 55 -1.45 25.38 -7.03
C ASN A 55 -0.60 24.72 -5.93
N SER A 56 0.30 23.85 -6.39
CA SER A 56 1.74 23.78 -6.10
C SER A 56 2.22 24.23 -4.72
N THR A 57 2.87 23.31 -4.00
CA THR A 57 4.15 23.48 -3.23
C THR A 57 4.29 22.25 -2.31
N THR A 58 4.92 21.19 -2.81
CA THR A 58 6.22 20.67 -2.34
C THR A 58 6.27 20.21 -0.86
N ASN A 59 6.52 18.91 -0.73
CA ASN A 59 7.59 18.32 0.08
C ASN A 59 7.44 18.25 1.62
N ASP A 60 7.39 16.99 2.05
CA ASP A 60 8.23 16.39 3.09
C ASP A 60 7.80 16.40 4.57
N THR A 61 7.87 15.18 5.13
CA THR A 61 8.30 14.80 6.50
C THR A 61 7.22 14.30 7.50
N LYS A 62 7.10 12.97 7.56
CA LYS A 62 6.76 12.07 8.70
C LYS A 62 7.46 12.48 10.03
N PRO A 63 7.08 12.01 11.26
CA PRO A 63 5.81 11.53 11.84
C PRO A 63 5.42 12.33 13.12
N GLU A 64 4.16 12.28 13.58
CA GLU A 64 3.84 12.78 14.94
C GLU A 64 3.16 11.70 15.78
N SER A 65 3.83 11.37 16.89
CA SER A 65 3.32 10.58 18.01
C SER A 65 2.75 11.53 19.06
N ALA A 66 1.87 10.98 19.91
CA ALA A 66 1.33 11.55 21.15
C ALA A 66 0.13 12.50 21.01
N VAL A 67 -1.07 11.93 21.19
CA VAL A 67 -2.21 12.69 21.72
C VAL A 67 -2.36 12.27 23.19
N GLU A 68 -1.95 13.17 24.08
CA GLU A 68 -2.18 13.07 25.52
C GLU A 68 -3.67 13.24 25.84
N ASN A 69 -4.20 12.33 26.65
CA ASN A 69 -5.52 12.44 27.26
C ASN A 69 -5.52 13.62 28.25
N THR A 70 -6.48 14.54 28.11
CA THR A 70 -6.77 15.53 29.14
C THR A 70 -8.04 15.11 29.90
N ASP A 71 -7.81 14.62 31.12
CA ASP A 71 -8.85 14.32 32.12
C ASP A 71 -9.58 15.60 32.53
N ASN A 72 -10.89 15.63 32.29
CA ASN A 72 -11.79 16.71 32.69
C ASN A 72 -12.20 16.55 34.17
N PHE A 73 -11.46 17.22 35.07
CA PHE A 73 -11.84 17.37 36.47
C PHE A 73 -12.99 18.39 36.59
N ASN A 74 -14.21 17.90 36.84
CA ASN A 74 -15.35 18.75 37.15
C ASN A 74 -15.44 18.94 38.67
N VAL A 75 -15.42 20.20 39.10
CA VAL A 75 -15.69 20.68 40.47
C VAL A 75 -17.17 20.50 40.82
#